data_AF-A0A061N575-F1
#
_entry.id   AF-A0A061N575-F1
#
_cell.length_a   1.000
_cell.length_b   1.000
_cell.length_c   1.000
_cell.angle_alpha   90.00
_cell.angle_beta   90.00
_cell.angle_gamma   90.00
#
_symmetry.space_group_name_H-M   'P 1'
#
loop_
_entity.id
_entity.type
_entity.pdbx_description
1 polymer ?
#
loop_
_entity_poly.entity_id
_entity_poly.type
_entity_poly.pdbx_seq_one_letter_code
_entity_poly.pdbx_strand_id
1 'polypeptide(L)' 'MKLDNIRLLVSNFDDCLHFYETVMGFSLTWGERGGNYASFDVGEGSVLALFKKRINC' A
#
# COMPACT_ATOMS: atom_id res chain seq x y z
N MET A 1 11.84 10.25 17.24
CA MET A 1 11.09 10.41 15.97
C MET A 1 10.48 9.06 15.66
N LYS A 2 9.15 8.95 15.55
CA LYS A 2 8.45 7.69 15.22
C LYS A 2 8.09 7.72 13.75
N LEU A 3 8.37 6.63 13.04
CA LEU A 3 8.01 6.45 11.63
C LEU A 3 6.69 5.70 11.60
N ASP A 4 5.59 6.45 11.50
CA ASP A 4 4.23 5.91 11.64
C ASP A 4 3.44 5.93 10.32
N ASN A 5 3.92 6.63 9.28
CA ASN A 5 3.24 6.73 8.00
C ASN A 5 4.23 6.64 6.83
N ILE A 6 4.17 5.52 6.10
CA ILE A 6 4.97 5.29 4.91
C ILE A 6 4.06 5.34 3.68
N ARG A 7 4.40 6.17 2.69
CA ARG A 7 3.65 6.30 1.43
C ARG A 7 4.54 5.94 0.26
N LEU A 8 4.17 4.89 -0.47
CA LEU A 8 4.90 4.40 -1.64
C LEU A 8 4.13 4.73 -2.91
N LEU A 9 4.83 5.26 -3.91
CA LEU A 9 4.31 5.43 -5.26
C LEU A 9 4.78 4.24 -6.10
N VAL A 10 3.84 3.41 -6.56
CA VAL A 10 4.13 2.13 -7.20
C VAL A 10 3.67 2.09 -8.65
N SER A 11 4.47 1.45 -9.52
CA SER A 11 4.16 1.32 -10.95
C SER A 11 3.11 0.24 -11.22
N ASN A 12 3.21 -0.91 -10.52
CA ASN A 12 2.31 -2.06 -10.68
C ASN A 12 1.45 -2.21 -9.42
N PHE A 13 0.37 -1.43 -9.34
CA PHE A 13 -0.44 -1.32 -8.11
C PHE A 13 -1.01 -2.65 -7.63
N ASP A 14 -1.62 -3.44 -8.52
CA ASP A 14 -2.28 -4.70 -8.13
C ASP A 14 -1.27 -5.75 -7.65
N ASP A 15 -0.09 -5.83 -8.27
CA ASP A 15 0.97 -6.75 -7.87
C ASP A 15 1.54 -6.36 -6.50
N CYS A 16 1.74 -5.06 -6.27
CA CYS A 16 2.19 -4.55 -4.97
C CYS A 16 1.12 -4.78 -3.89
N LEU A 17 -0.16 -4.56 -4.21
CA LEU A 17 -1.28 -4.84 -3.30
C LEU A 17 -1.26 -6.31 -2.86
N HIS A 18 -1.18 -7.24 -3.81
CA HIS A 18 -1.08 -8.67 -3.51
C HIS A 18 0.18 -9.02 -2.70
N PHE A 19 1.32 -8.42 -3.02
CA PHE A 19 2.56 -8.65 -2.29
C PHE A 19 2.42 -8.24 -0.81
N TYR A 20 1.94 -7.03 -0.53
CA TYR A 20 1.84 -6.54 0.84
C TYR A 20 0.71 -7.22 1.64
N GLU A 21 -0.41 -7.55 1.00
CA GLU A 21 -1.52 -8.25 1.64
C GLU A 21 -1.21 -9.74 1.87
N THR A 22 -0.84 -10.46 0.81
CA THR A 22 -0.77 -11.93 0.83
C THR A 22 0.62 -12.46 1.16
N VAL A 23 1.68 -11.89 0.58
CA VAL A 23 3.05 -12.41 0.77
C VAL A 23 3.62 -11.92 2.10
N MET A 24 3.43 -10.63 2.42
CA MET A 24 3.89 -10.04 3.67
C MET A 24 2.89 -10.22 4.82
N GLY A 25 1.63 -10.52 4.52
CA GLY A 25 0.58 -10.74 5.52
C GLY A 25 0.13 -9.46 6.24
N PHE A 26 0.30 -8.27 5.64
CA PHE A 26 -0.16 -7.04 6.24
C PHE A 26 -1.68 -6.92 6.16
N SER A 27 -2.26 -6.36 7.22
CA SER A 27 -3.71 -6.18 7.32
C SER A 27 -4.16 -5.06 6.39
N LEU A 28 -4.80 -5.41 5.28
CA LEU A 28 -5.40 -4.44 4.37
C LEU A 28 -6.53 -3.71 5.12
N THR A 29 -6.39 -2.39 5.26
CA THR A 29 -7.41 -1.55 5.91
C THR A 29 -8.31 -0.87 4.88
N TRP A 30 -7.78 -0.56 3.71
CA TRP A 30 -8.52 0.03 2.60
C TRP A 30 -7.86 -0.29 1.27
N GLY A 31 -8.65 -0.42 0.21
CA GLY A 31 -8.17 -0.61 -1.16
C GLY A 31 -8.66 -1.91 -1.75
N GLU A 32 -8.58 -1.97 -3.08
CA GLU A 32 -9.01 -3.12 -3.87
C GLU A 32 -8.21 -3.16 -5.18
N ARG A 33 -8.20 -4.33 -5.83
CA ARG A 33 -7.57 -4.49 -7.15
C ARG A 33 -8.22 -3.57 -8.17
N GLY A 34 -7.42 -3.02 -9.08
CA GLY A 34 -7.85 -1.99 -10.04
C GLY A 34 -7.95 -0.59 -9.46
N GLY A 35 -7.78 -0.43 -8.15
CA GLY A 35 -7.75 0.86 -7.46
C GLY A 35 -6.52 1.71 -7.79
N ASN A 36 -6.48 2.90 -7.20
CA ASN A 36 -5.33 3.82 -7.26
C ASN A 36 -4.68 4.07 -5.90
N TYR A 37 -5.28 3.54 -4.84
CA TYR A 37 -4.85 3.73 -3.45
C TYR A 37 -5.16 2.47 -2.64
N ALA A 38 -4.24 2.09 -1.75
CA ALA A 38 -4.47 1.07 -0.73
C ALA A 38 -3.72 1.45 0.54
N SER A 39 -4.21 1.01 1.69
CA SER A 39 -3.53 1.17 2.97
C SER A 39 -3.56 -0.11 3.78
N PHE A 40 -2.49 -0.29 4.55
CA PHE A 40 -2.25 -1.43 5.40
C PHE A 40 -1.93 -0.96 6.81
N ASP A 41 -2.46 -1.66 7.80
CA ASP A 41 -1.92 -1.62 9.15
C ASP A 41 -0.73 -2.58 9.22
N VAL A 42 0.43 -2.03 9.57
CA VAL A 42 1.69 -2.79 9.70
C VAL A 42 2.13 -2.94 11.16
N GLY A 43 1.23 -2.64 12.11
CA GLY A 43 1.44 -2.80 13.54
C GLY A 43 1.96 -1.54 14.23
N GLU A 44 1.84 -1.53 15.56
CA GLU A 44 2.31 -0.44 16.43
C GLU A 44 1.75 0.95 16.09
N GLY A 45 0.57 0.99 15.45
CA GLY A 45 -0.07 2.22 14.98
C GLY A 45 0.62 2.83 13.76
N SER A 46 1.33 2.02 12.98
CA SER A 46 2.00 2.43 11.75
C SER A 46 1.17 2.03 10.52
N VAL A 47 1.15 2.91 9.52
CA VAL A 47 0.38 2.72 8.29
C VAL A 47 1.32 2.72 7.09
N LEU A 48 1.16 1.72 6.23
CA LEU A 48 1.75 1.68 4.91
C LEU A 48 0.66 1.99 3.88
N ALA A 49 0.89 2.97 3.03
CA ALA A 49 -0.02 3.33 1.95
C ALA A 49 0.64 3.21 0.58
N LEU A 50 -0.08 2.64 -0.38
CA LEU A 50 0.31 2.55 -1.77
C LEU A 50 -0.50 3.53 -2.59
N PHE A 51 0.19 4.25 -3.48
CA PHE A 51 -0.41 5.11 -4.49
C PHE A 51 0.01 4.59 -5.86
N LYS A 52 -0.95 4.39 -6.75
CA LYS A 52 -0.65 4.04 -8.14
C LYS A 52 0.01 5.22 -8.82
N LYS A 53 1.21 5.01 -9.35
CA LYS A 53 1.89 5.99 -10.19
C LYS A 53 1.07 6.22 -11.44
N ARG A 54 0.54 7.44 -11.60
CA ARG A 54 0.11 7.91 -12.93
C ARG A 54 1.32 8.45 -13.65
N ILE A 55 1.74 7.76 -14.71
CA ILE A 55 2.66 8.31 -15.69
C ILE A 55 1.77 9.00 -16.72
N ASN A 56 1.83 10.33 -16.80
CA ASN A 56 1.25 11.05 -17.92
C ASN A 56 2.11 10.71 -19.14
N CYS A 57 1.55 9.97 -20.10
CA CYS A 57 2.11 9.83 -21.45
C CYS A 57 1.36 10.78 -22.38
#